data_AF-F4RFX6-F1
#
_entry.id   AF-F4RFX6-F1
#
_cell.length_a   1.000
_cell.length_b   1.000
_cell.length_c   1.000
_cell.angle_alpha   90.00
_cell.angle_beta   90.00
_cell.angle_gamma   90.00
#
_symmetry.space_group_name_H-M   'P 1'
#
loop_
_entity.id
_entity.type
_entity.pdbx_description
1 polymer ?
#
loop_
_entity_poly.entity_id
_entity_poly.type
_entity_poly.pdbx_seq_one_letter_code
_entity_poly.pdbx_strand_id
1 'polypeptide(L)'
;MKFTFKSFENHPKSYSIWEHRKWILKQMKPQDWLNELNLVERLLKKDGRNFHVWGYRRFLISMISSQDDQLSSEERFKSELNFTTKQIESNFSNFSAWHYRSRLLESKFLDSKTDEKEIRLKEEFEWVRNALWIDPNDQSGWLYHRWLMSHNNREDVREAEIGSIKELLEVEPDSKWALSTLLQYCPNEVDVLKKLVELDPLRKERYLDVAKGLVKV
;
A
#
# COMPACT_ATOMS: atom_id res chain seq x y z
N MET A 1 -25.42 -0.60 18.33
CA MET A 1 -24.06 -1.06 17.96
C MET A 1 -23.62 -2.41 18.56
N LYS A 2 -24.10 -2.86 19.74
CA LYS A 2 -23.65 -4.14 20.36
C LYS A 2 -23.97 -5.40 19.54
N PHE A 3 -25.13 -5.45 18.89
CA PHE A 3 -25.55 -6.61 18.07
C PHE A 3 -24.58 -6.87 16.91
N THR A 4 -24.34 -5.87 16.05
CA THR A 4 -23.43 -6.01 14.90
C THR A 4 -21.99 -6.33 15.32
N PHE A 5 -21.54 -5.83 16.48
CA PHE A 5 -20.25 -6.19 17.05
C PHE A 5 -20.15 -7.70 17.32
N LYS A 6 -21.14 -8.28 18.00
CA LYS A 6 -21.19 -9.74 18.25
C LYS A 6 -21.27 -10.54 16.95
N SER A 7 -22.01 -10.03 15.96
CA SER A 7 -22.12 -10.70 14.65
C SER A 7 -20.78 -10.79 13.91
N PHE A 8 -19.84 -9.85 14.13
CA PHE A 8 -18.50 -9.93 13.54
C PHE A 8 -17.63 -11.05 14.12
N GLU A 9 -17.95 -11.57 15.31
CA GLU A 9 -17.18 -12.69 15.89
C GLU A 9 -17.33 -13.96 15.03
N ASN A 10 -18.53 -14.17 14.49
CA ASN A 10 -18.86 -15.35 13.68
C ASN A 10 -18.78 -15.06 12.17
N HIS A 11 -19.09 -13.83 11.74
CA HIS A 11 -19.23 -13.47 10.33
C HIS A 11 -18.53 -12.14 9.98
N PRO A 12 -17.20 -12.01 10.20
CA PRO A 12 -16.45 -10.75 10.03
C PRO A 12 -16.39 -10.25 8.57
N LYS A 13 -16.74 -11.09 7.60
CA LYS A 13 -16.70 -10.80 6.16
C LYS A 13 -18.09 -10.73 5.50
N SER A 14 -19.15 -10.61 6.30
CA SER A 14 -20.50 -10.46 5.78
C SER A 14 -20.80 -9.02 5.38
N TYR A 15 -21.06 -8.79 4.09
CA TYR A 15 -21.47 -7.49 3.56
C TYR A 15 -22.68 -6.91 4.31
N SER A 16 -23.72 -7.72 4.54
CA SER A 16 -24.96 -7.26 5.16
C SER A 16 -24.73 -6.69 6.57
N ILE A 17 -23.81 -7.27 7.36
CA ILE A 17 -23.50 -6.77 8.70
C ILE A 17 -22.80 -5.41 8.60
N TRP A 18 -21.83 -5.27 7.69
CA TRP A 18 -21.09 -4.03 7.49
C TRP A 18 -21.99 -2.90 6.98
N GLU A 19 -22.84 -3.17 5.98
CA GLU A 19 -23.78 -2.18 5.46
C GLU A 19 -24.82 -1.79 6.51
N HIS A 20 -25.36 -2.75 7.25
CA HIS A 20 -26.28 -2.46 8.34
C HIS A 20 -25.63 -1.62 9.44
N ARG A 21 -24.35 -1.89 9.78
CA ARG A 21 -23.61 -1.07 10.76
C ARG A 21 -23.41 0.36 10.27
N LYS A 22 -23.01 0.56 9.00
CA LYS A 22 -22.91 1.90 8.39
C LYS A 22 -24.25 2.63 8.43
N TRP A 23 -25.34 1.93 8.12
CA TRP A 23 -26.69 2.50 8.18
C TRP A 23 -27.07 2.93 9.59
N ILE A 24 -26.90 2.06 10.60
CA ILE A 24 -27.17 2.41 12.01
C ILE A 24 -26.37 3.65 12.42
N LEU A 25 -25.08 3.70 12.11
CA LEU A 25 -24.21 4.81 12.50
C LEU A 25 -24.65 6.15 11.89
N LYS A 26 -25.22 6.13 10.67
CA LYS A 26 -25.80 7.34 10.04
C LYS A 26 -27.06 7.84 10.76
N GLN A 27 -27.84 6.93 11.36
CA GLN A 27 -29.09 7.28 12.05
C GLN A 27 -28.86 7.69 13.52
N MET A 28 -27.89 7.09 14.19
CA MET A 28 -27.61 7.35 15.61
C MET A 28 -26.93 8.72 15.79
N LYS A 29 -27.47 9.55 16.70
CA LYS A 29 -26.85 10.81 17.15
C LYS A 29 -26.82 10.87 18.70
N PRO A 30 -25.73 11.35 19.32
CA PRO A 30 -24.44 11.63 18.71
C PRO A 30 -23.72 10.35 18.27
N GLN A 31 -22.87 10.45 17.25
CA GLN A 31 -22.00 9.35 16.83
C GLN A 31 -20.78 9.23 17.75
N ASP A 32 -20.41 8.00 18.08
CA ASP A 32 -19.20 7.70 18.86
C ASP A 32 -18.06 7.28 17.92
N TRP A 33 -17.44 8.27 17.28
CA TRP A 33 -16.37 8.04 16.30
C TRP A 33 -15.16 7.33 16.89
N LEU A 34 -14.79 7.67 18.12
CA LEU A 34 -13.64 7.08 18.80
C LEU A 34 -13.85 5.58 19.02
N ASN A 35 -15.03 5.16 19.48
CA ASN A 35 -15.33 3.75 19.64
C ASN A 35 -15.35 2.98 18.31
N GLU A 36 -15.82 3.60 17.22
CA GLU A 36 -15.79 2.97 15.89
C GLU A 36 -14.36 2.83 15.33
N LEU A 37 -13.50 3.83 15.53
CA LEU A 37 -12.09 3.76 15.17
C LEU A 37 -11.34 2.69 15.99
N ASN A 38 -11.62 2.60 17.30
CA ASN A 38 -11.07 1.56 18.16
C ASN A 38 -11.53 0.15 17.73
N LEU A 39 -12.76 0.01 17.26
CA LEU A 39 -13.24 -1.25 16.69
C LEU A 39 -12.43 -1.64 15.45
N VAL A 40 -12.18 -0.69 14.54
CA VAL A 40 -11.34 -0.92 13.35
C VAL A 40 -9.96 -1.42 13.76
N GLU A 41 -9.29 -0.78 14.72
CA GLU A 41 -7.97 -1.22 15.20
C GLU A 41 -8.00 -2.66 15.72
N ARG A 42 -9.00 -2.99 16.55
CA ARG A 42 -9.15 -4.35 17.11
C ARG A 42 -9.37 -5.40 16.01
N LEU A 43 -10.18 -5.08 15.00
CA LEU A 43 -10.47 -6.02 13.90
C LEU A 43 -9.26 -6.18 12.97
N LEU A 44 -8.52 -5.11 12.66
CA LEU A 44 -7.30 -5.19 11.86
C LEU A 44 -6.15 -5.86 12.60
N LYS A 45 -6.10 -5.78 13.93
CA LYS A 45 -5.16 -6.58 14.73
C LYS A 45 -5.44 -8.08 14.60
N LYS A 46 -6.70 -8.49 14.40
CA LYS A 46 -7.10 -9.89 14.19
C LYS A 46 -6.91 -10.35 12.75
N ASP A 47 -7.30 -9.52 11.77
CA ASP A 47 -7.14 -9.78 10.34
C ASP A 47 -6.77 -8.47 9.63
N GLY A 48 -5.46 -8.23 9.52
CA GLY A 48 -4.90 -7.00 8.93
C GLY A 48 -5.20 -6.84 7.44
N ARG A 49 -5.72 -7.88 6.77
CA ARG A 49 -6.07 -7.89 5.34
C ARG A 49 -7.59 -7.91 5.12
N ASN A 50 -8.40 -7.73 6.16
CA ASN A 50 -9.85 -7.72 6.03
C ASN A 50 -10.35 -6.50 5.23
N PHE A 51 -10.72 -6.75 3.97
CA PHE A 51 -11.20 -5.74 3.03
C PHE A 51 -12.34 -4.88 3.58
N HIS A 52 -13.29 -5.48 4.30
CA HIS A 52 -14.44 -4.75 4.84
C HIS A 52 -14.03 -3.78 5.94
N VAL A 53 -13.08 -4.15 6.79
CA VAL A 53 -12.62 -3.30 7.88
C VAL A 53 -11.87 -2.08 7.34
N TRP A 54 -11.00 -2.27 6.33
CA TRP A 54 -10.35 -1.17 5.62
C TRP A 54 -11.37 -0.27 4.91
N GLY A 55 -12.38 -0.86 4.26
CA GLY A 55 -13.48 -0.12 3.65
C GLY A 55 -14.31 0.66 4.65
N TYR A 56 -14.55 0.09 5.83
CA TYR A 56 -15.27 0.74 6.92
C TYR A 56 -14.47 1.89 7.51
N ARG A 57 -13.14 1.75 7.69
CA ARG A 57 -12.28 2.86 8.11
C ARG A 57 -12.40 4.05 7.16
N ARG A 58 -12.28 3.83 5.84
CA ARG A 58 -12.45 4.91 4.84
C ARG A 58 -13.81 5.59 4.95
N PHE A 59 -14.87 4.81 5.17
CA PHE A 59 -16.19 5.35 5.43
C PHE A 59 -16.24 6.23 6.69
N LEU A 60 -15.65 5.78 7.82
CA LEU A 60 -15.60 6.56 9.05
C LEU A 60 -14.86 7.89 8.85
N ILE A 61 -13.67 7.87 8.23
CA ILE A 61 -12.87 9.07 7.99
C ILE A 61 -13.61 10.06 7.10
N SER A 62 -14.32 9.57 6.06
CA SER A 62 -15.15 10.42 5.20
C SER A 62 -16.31 11.06 5.97
N MET A 63 -16.99 10.31 6.85
CA MET A 63 -18.08 10.84 7.67
C MET A 63 -17.58 11.88 8.68
N ILE A 64 -16.48 11.58 9.39
CA ILE A 64 -15.86 12.50 10.36
C ILE A 64 -15.48 13.80 9.66
N SER A 65 -14.84 13.72 8.49
CA SER A 65 -14.42 14.90 7.73
C SER A 65 -15.60 15.78 7.29
N SER A 66 -16.80 15.22 7.14
CA SER A 66 -18.01 15.96 6.74
C SER A 66 -18.78 16.58 7.92
N GLN A 67 -18.48 16.16 9.15
CA GLN A 67 -19.29 16.51 10.34
C GLN A 67 -18.49 17.19 11.46
N ASP A 68 -17.16 17.08 11.44
CA ASP A 68 -16.29 17.56 12.51
C ASP A 68 -15.23 18.51 11.95
N ASP A 69 -15.32 19.78 12.37
CA ASP A 69 -14.37 20.84 12.03
C ASP A 69 -13.22 20.95 13.05
N GLN A 70 -13.13 20.04 14.03
CA GLN A 70 -12.06 20.10 15.05
C GLN A 70 -10.66 19.87 14.49
N LEU A 71 -10.52 19.03 13.47
CA LEU A 71 -9.23 18.77 12.83
C LEU A 71 -9.22 19.37 11.43
N SER A 72 -8.12 20.03 11.09
CA SER A 72 -7.87 20.43 9.72
C SER A 72 -7.72 19.21 8.81
N SER A 73 -7.93 19.40 7.51
CA SER A 73 -7.70 18.35 6.51
C SER A 73 -6.26 17.82 6.52
N GLU A 74 -5.30 18.65 6.91
CA GLU A 74 -3.89 18.26 7.01
C GLU A 74 -3.62 17.39 8.24
N GLU A 75 -4.18 17.72 9.40
CA GLU A 75 -4.05 16.90 10.60
C GLU A 75 -4.70 15.52 10.42
N ARG A 76 -5.85 15.47 9.74
CA ARG A 76 -6.51 14.21 9.36
C ARG A 76 -5.63 13.37 8.44
N PHE A 77 -5.06 13.99 7.41
CA PHE A 77 -4.15 13.31 6.50
C PHE A 77 -2.93 12.73 7.23
N LYS A 78 -2.30 13.53 8.10
CA LYS A 78 -1.16 13.08 8.93
C LYS A 78 -1.54 11.93 9.87
N SER A 79 -2.72 11.99 10.47
CA SER A 79 -3.25 10.90 11.31
C SER A 79 -3.40 9.59 10.53
N GLU A 80 -3.95 9.65 9.30
CA GLU A 80 -4.09 8.47 8.46
C GLU A 80 -2.75 7.95 7.92
N LEU A 81 -1.79 8.83 7.61
CA LEU A 81 -0.43 8.41 7.30
C LEU A 81 0.20 7.65 8.48
N ASN A 82 0.14 8.21 9.69
CA ASN A 82 0.65 7.55 10.89
C ASN A 82 -0.02 6.19 11.13
N PHE A 83 -1.33 6.10 10.89
CA PHE A 83 -2.05 4.84 10.96
C PHE A 83 -1.51 3.81 9.96
N THR A 84 -1.31 4.18 8.69
CA THR A 84 -0.73 3.26 7.70
C THR A 84 0.71 2.86 8.06
N THR A 85 1.52 3.80 8.56
CA THR A 85 2.88 3.51 9.04
C THR A 85 2.85 2.44 10.13
N LYS A 86 2.05 2.63 11.19
CA LYS A 86 1.89 1.63 12.27
C LYS A 86 1.46 0.26 11.74
N GLN A 87 0.52 0.23 10.79
CA GLN A 87 0.02 -1.01 10.21
C GLN A 87 1.08 -1.74 9.37
N ILE A 88 1.92 -1.00 8.63
CA ILE A 88 3.00 -1.54 7.81
C ILE A 88 4.16 -2.00 8.69
N GLU A 89 4.59 -1.20 9.67
CA GLU A 89 5.67 -1.59 10.59
C GLU A 89 5.31 -2.83 11.41
N SER A 90 4.03 -3.02 11.73
CA SER A 90 3.57 -4.24 12.40
C SER A 90 3.64 -5.50 11.53
N ASN A 91 3.56 -5.33 10.21
CA ASN A 91 3.60 -6.40 9.21
C ASN A 91 3.85 -5.81 7.81
N PHE A 92 5.10 -5.83 7.35
CA PHE A 92 5.48 -5.28 6.04
C PHE A 92 4.79 -6.01 4.86
N SER A 93 4.31 -7.24 5.06
CA SER A 93 3.50 -7.96 4.08
C SER A 93 2.02 -7.52 4.05
N ASN A 94 1.63 -6.47 4.79
CA ASN A 94 0.26 -5.97 4.78
C ASN A 94 -0.02 -5.09 3.55
N PHE A 95 -0.24 -5.74 2.40
CA PHE A 95 -0.61 -5.06 1.16
C PHE A 95 -1.79 -4.07 1.31
N SER A 96 -2.78 -4.36 2.15
CA SER A 96 -3.92 -3.45 2.36
C SER A 96 -3.50 -2.12 2.97
N ALA A 97 -2.49 -2.12 3.85
CA ALA A 97 -1.95 -0.90 4.43
C ALA A 97 -1.12 -0.10 3.42
N TRP A 98 -0.25 -0.76 2.65
CA TRP A 98 0.49 -0.15 1.54
C TRP A 98 -0.43 0.48 0.50
N HIS A 99 -1.47 -0.25 0.09
CA HIS A 99 -2.46 0.25 -0.86
C HIS A 99 -3.26 1.42 -0.29
N TYR A 100 -3.60 1.39 0.99
CA TYR A 100 -4.30 2.52 1.59
C TYR A 100 -3.40 3.77 1.64
N ARG A 101 -2.12 3.60 2.00
CA ARG A 101 -1.13 4.67 2.00
C ARG A 101 -0.96 5.31 0.62
N SER A 102 -0.84 4.51 -0.44
CA SER A 102 -0.72 5.05 -1.80
C SER A 102 -1.94 5.88 -2.21
N ARG A 103 -3.15 5.45 -1.83
CA ARG A 103 -4.38 6.22 -2.10
C ARG A 103 -4.46 7.53 -1.32
N LEU A 104 -3.96 7.57 -0.09
CA LEU A 104 -3.87 8.81 0.68
C LEU A 104 -2.90 9.79 -0.01
N LEU A 105 -1.72 9.31 -0.40
CA LEU A 105 -0.69 10.13 -1.04
C LEU A 105 -1.08 10.57 -2.46
N GLU A 106 -1.77 9.73 -3.23
CA GLU A 106 -2.26 10.06 -4.58
C GLU A 106 -3.04 11.38 -4.57
N SER A 107 -4.00 11.53 -3.65
CA SER A 107 -4.77 12.78 -3.53
C SER A 107 -3.88 13.99 -3.24
N LYS A 108 -2.83 13.82 -2.41
CA LYS A 108 -1.90 14.91 -2.09
C LYS A 108 -0.97 15.24 -3.24
N PHE A 109 -0.49 14.25 -3.98
CA PHE A 109 0.40 14.46 -5.12
C PHE A 109 -0.27 15.19 -6.28
N LEU A 110 -1.59 15.07 -6.41
CA LEU A 110 -2.38 15.85 -7.37
C LEU A 110 -2.51 17.33 -6.95
N ASP A 111 -2.54 17.61 -5.64
CA ASP A 111 -2.79 18.94 -5.09
C ASP A 111 -1.50 19.71 -4.71
N SER A 112 -0.37 19.00 -4.55
CA SER A 112 0.89 19.55 -4.02
C SER A 112 1.72 20.30 -5.06
N LYS A 113 2.47 21.31 -4.60
CA LYS A 113 3.56 21.92 -5.39
C LYS A 113 4.66 20.89 -5.67
N THR A 114 5.38 21.07 -6.77
CA THR A 114 6.45 20.17 -7.21
C THR A 114 7.47 19.86 -6.10
N ASP A 115 7.94 20.88 -5.36
CA ASP A 115 8.96 20.70 -4.33
C ASP A 115 8.48 19.84 -3.14
N GLU A 116 7.23 20.03 -2.69
CA GLU A 116 6.63 19.25 -1.60
C GLU A 116 6.43 17.79 -2.01
N LYS A 117 6.02 17.57 -3.26
CA LYS A 117 5.91 16.23 -3.85
C LYS A 117 7.27 15.53 -3.89
N GLU A 118 8.32 16.23 -4.32
CA GLU A 118 9.67 15.67 -4.39
C GLU A 118 10.21 15.27 -3.01
N ILE A 119 10.04 16.13 -1.99
CA ILE A 119 10.43 15.82 -0.61
C ILE A 119 9.69 14.57 -0.12
N ARG A 120 8.37 14.50 -0.33
CA ARG A 120 7.58 13.33 0.09
C ARG A 120 7.99 12.06 -0.66
N LEU A 121 8.20 12.14 -1.98
CA LEU A 121 8.66 10.98 -2.76
C LEU A 121 9.99 10.46 -2.23
N LYS A 122 10.94 11.34 -1.90
CA LYS A 122 12.23 10.96 -1.33
C LYS A 122 12.06 10.19 -0.01
N GLU A 123 11.25 10.70 0.91
CA GLU A 123 10.94 10.03 2.19
C GLU A 123 10.31 8.64 1.96
N GLU A 124 9.37 8.53 1.02
CA GLU A 124 8.69 7.26 0.71
C GLU A 124 9.63 6.25 0.02
N PHE A 125 10.55 6.69 -0.85
CA PHE A 125 11.57 5.84 -1.46
C PHE A 125 12.57 5.31 -0.43
N GLU A 126 13.04 6.16 0.49
CA GLU A 126 13.90 5.72 1.61
C GLU A 126 13.19 4.66 2.46
N TRP A 127 11.91 4.88 2.77
CA TRP A 127 11.16 3.96 3.62
C TRP A 127 10.83 2.63 2.93
N VAL A 128 10.38 2.66 1.67
CA VAL A 128 10.07 1.40 0.95
C VAL A 128 11.34 0.58 0.72
N ARG A 129 12.49 1.21 0.45
CA ARG A 129 13.76 0.49 0.29
C ARG A 129 14.07 -0.36 1.51
N ASN A 130 13.92 0.18 2.72
CA ASN A 130 14.11 -0.60 3.94
C ASN A 130 13.21 -1.84 3.98
N ALA A 131 11.94 -1.73 3.57
CA ALA A 131 11.04 -2.87 3.49
C ALA A 131 11.48 -3.91 2.45
N LEU A 132 11.97 -3.47 1.27
CA LEU A 132 12.48 -4.36 0.22
C LEU A 132 13.73 -5.13 0.66
N TRP A 133 14.60 -4.50 1.46
CA TRP A 133 15.80 -5.13 2.01
C TRP A 133 15.49 -6.09 3.17
N ILE A 134 14.41 -5.86 3.94
CA ILE A 134 13.99 -6.75 5.02
C ILE A 134 13.38 -8.06 4.48
N ASP A 135 12.49 -7.97 3.50
CA ASP A 135 11.90 -9.14 2.85
C ASP A 135 11.75 -8.90 1.33
N PRO A 136 12.79 -9.21 0.54
CA PRO A 136 12.76 -8.99 -0.89
C PRO A 136 11.81 -9.94 -1.62
N ASN A 137 11.26 -10.96 -0.95
CA ASN A 137 10.30 -11.89 -1.53
C ASN A 137 8.84 -11.46 -1.28
N ASP A 138 8.60 -10.45 -0.43
CA ASP A 138 7.27 -9.89 -0.22
C ASP A 138 6.87 -8.92 -1.34
N GLN A 139 5.77 -9.23 -2.03
CA GLN A 139 5.30 -8.42 -3.16
C GLN A 139 4.83 -7.00 -2.80
N SER A 140 4.43 -6.76 -1.54
CA SER A 140 3.69 -5.56 -1.15
C SER A 140 4.57 -4.32 -1.29
N GLY A 141 5.80 -4.40 -0.80
CA GLY A 141 6.80 -3.35 -0.94
C GLY A 141 7.11 -3.06 -2.40
N TRP A 142 7.29 -4.08 -3.23
CA TRP A 142 7.59 -3.91 -4.66
C TRP A 142 6.44 -3.27 -5.46
N LEU A 143 5.21 -3.60 -5.12
CA LEU A 143 4.04 -2.95 -5.73
C LEU A 143 3.93 -1.48 -5.33
N TYR A 144 4.27 -1.15 -4.08
CA TYR A 144 4.33 0.24 -3.61
C TYR A 144 5.49 1.01 -4.28
N HIS A 145 6.67 0.40 -4.37
CA HIS A 145 7.83 0.93 -5.09
C HIS A 145 7.50 1.26 -6.55
N ARG A 146 6.87 0.33 -7.26
CA ARG A 146 6.44 0.57 -8.65
C ARG A 146 5.46 1.74 -8.75
N TRP A 147 4.53 1.87 -7.81
CA TRP A 147 3.62 3.01 -7.76
C TRP A 147 4.37 4.33 -7.48
N LEU A 148 5.39 4.35 -6.62
CA LEU A 148 6.22 5.54 -6.43
C LEU A 148 6.97 5.92 -7.72
N MET A 149 7.51 4.93 -8.43
CA MET A 149 8.18 5.15 -9.71
C MET A 149 7.24 5.71 -10.79
N SER A 150 5.96 5.34 -10.80
CA SER A 150 5.00 5.95 -11.74
C SER A 150 4.70 7.43 -11.46
N HIS A 151 5.07 7.92 -10.27
CA HIS A 151 4.91 9.32 -9.87
C HIS A 151 6.19 10.15 -10.01
N ASN A 152 7.29 9.51 -10.43
CA ASN A 152 8.61 10.10 -10.53
C ASN A 152 9.24 9.86 -11.91
N ASN A 153 9.51 10.93 -12.64
CA ASN A 153 10.09 10.88 -13.99
C ASN A 153 11.60 11.17 -14.00
N ARG A 154 12.23 11.24 -12.83
CA ARG A 154 13.64 11.58 -12.69
C ARG A 154 14.54 10.38 -12.98
N GLU A 155 15.43 10.55 -13.95
CA GLU A 155 16.35 9.49 -14.36
C GLU A 155 17.40 9.19 -13.28
N ASP A 156 17.87 10.20 -12.54
CA ASP A 156 18.82 10.01 -11.44
C ASP A 156 18.24 9.13 -10.32
N VAL A 157 16.93 9.23 -10.05
CA VAL A 157 16.27 8.35 -9.09
C VAL A 157 16.12 6.94 -9.65
N ARG A 158 15.76 6.81 -10.94
CA ARG A 158 15.71 5.49 -11.60
C ARG A 158 17.06 4.78 -11.52
N GLU A 159 18.15 5.47 -11.84
CA GLU A 159 19.51 4.92 -11.76
C GLU A 159 19.88 4.50 -10.34
N ALA A 160 19.56 5.32 -9.33
CA ALA A 160 19.79 4.98 -7.93
C ALA A 160 19.00 3.74 -7.48
N GLU A 161 17.73 3.62 -7.88
CA GLU A 161 16.90 2.45 -7.56
C GLU A 161 17.40 1.18 -8.29
N ILE A 162 17.84 1.28 -9.54
CA ILE A 162 18.50 0.17 -10.25
C ILE A 162 19.75 -0.28 -9.49
N GLY A 163 20.59 0.67 -9.05
CA GLY A 163 21.79 0.39 -8.24
C GLY A 163 21.44 -0.38 -6.97
N SER A 164 20.47 0.11 -6.19
CA SER A 164 20.06 -0.56 -4.95
C SER A 164 19.47 -1.96 -5.18
N ILE A 165 18.71 -2.16 -6.27
CA ILE A 165 18.18 -3.49 -6.63
C ILE A 165 19.30 -4.44 -7.04
N LYS A 166 20.34 -3.96 -7.75
CA LYS A 166 21.51 -4.77 -8.10
C LYS A 166 22.27 -5.21 -6.84
N GLU A 167 22.52 -4.30 -5.91
CA GLU A 167 23.13 -4.62 -4.60
C GLU A 167 22.31 -5.66 -3.83
N LEU A 168 20.98 -5.51 -3.81
CA LEU A 168 20.08 -6.48 -3.17
C LEU A 168 20.19 -7.87 -3.80
N LEU A 169 20.32 -7.94 -5.13
CA LEU A 169 20.50 -9.20 -5.86
C LEU A 169 21.87 -9.85 -5.66
N GLU A 170 22.88 -9.12 -5.17
CA GLU A 170 24.15 -9.74 -4.76
C GLU A 170 23.97 -10.57 -3.48
N VAL A 171 23.07 -10.14 -2.59
CA VAL A 171 22.77 -10.83 -1.33
C VAL A 171 21.66 -11.87 -1.50
N GLU A 172 20.61 -11.53 -2.23
CA GLU A 172 19.39 -12.33 -2.43
C GLU A 172 19.17 -12.60 -3.93
N PRO A 173 20.04 -13.39 -4.57
CA PRO A 173 20.11 -13.51 -6.02
C PRO A 173 18.87 -14.14 -6.65
N ASP A 174 18.07 -14.87 -5.87
CA ASP A 174 16.88 -15.57 -6.34
C ASP A 174 15.57 -14.83 -6.01
N SER A 175 15.65 -13.58 -5.55
CA SER A 175 14.46 -12.74 -5.36
C SER A 175 13.78 -12.46 -6.69
N LYS A 176 12.65 -13.14 -6.92
CA LYS A 176 11.83 -13.00 -8.12
C LYS A 176 11.34 -11.58 -8.33
N TRP A 177 11.01 -10.88 -7.26
CA TRP A 177 10.49 -9.52 -7.35
C TRP A 177 11.58 -8.49 -7.64
N ALA A 178 12.76 -8.65 -7.05
CA ALA A 178 13.92 -7.81 -7.38
C ALA A 178 14.32 -8.00 -8.85
N LEU A 179 14.48 -9.25 -9.29
CA LEU A 179 14.77 -9.56 -10.70
C LEU A 179 13.67 -9.03 -11.64
N SER A 180 12.40 -9.24 -11.31
CA SER A 180 11.28 -8.79 -12.15
C SER A 180 11.20 -7.27 -12.23
N THR A 181 11.60 -6.55 -11.17
CA THR A 181 11.63 -5.08 -11.16
C THR A 181 12.83 -4.58 -11.94
N LEU A 182 14.00 -5.22 -11.81
CA LEU A 182 15.18 -4.91 -12.60
C LEU A 182 14.92 -5.10 -14.10
N LEU A 183 14.28 -6.21 -14.52
CA LEU A 183 13.91 -6.44 -15.92
C LEU A 183 12.96 -5.35 -16.47
N GLN A 184 12.10 -4.78 -15.63
CA GLN A 184 11.22 -3.68 -16.06
C GLN A 184 11.99 -2.39 -16.32
N TYR A 185 13.05 -2.13 -15.54
CA TYR A 185 13.87 -0.93 -15.73
C TYR A 185 14.96 -1.13 -16.80
N CYS A 186 15.44 -2.37 -16.95
CA CYS A 186 16.49 -2.75 -17.87
C CYS A 186 16.05 -3.96 -18.71
N PRO A 187 15.15 -3.79 -19.70
CA PRO A 187 14.56 -4.89 -20.47
C PRO A 187 15.58 -5.66 -21.34
N ASN A 188 16.74 -5.07 -21.58
CA ASN A 188 17.82 -5.67 -22.38
C ASN A 188 18.74 -6.62 -21.58
N GLU A 189 18.55 -6.75 -20.25
CA GLU A 189 19.35 -7.63 -19.39
C GLU A 189 18.95 -9.11 -19.58
N VAL A 190 19.53 -9.74 -20.60
CA VAL A 190 19.19 -11.11 -21.03
C VAL A 190 19.38 -12.14 -19.91
N ASP A 191 20.40 -11.96 -19.06
CA ASP A 191 20.69 -12.91 -17.98
C ASP A 191 19.66 -12.83 -16.85
N VAL A 192 19.14 -11.63 -16.56
CA VAL A 192 18.02 -11.44 -15.62
C VAL A 192 16.76 -12.15 -16.14
N LEU A 193 16.45 -12.00 -17.43
CA LEU A 193 15.31 -12.67 -18.06
C LEU A 193 15.42 -14.20 -17.98
N LYS A 194 16.58 -14.76 -18.36
CA LYS A 194 16.80 -16.22 -18.28
C LYS A 194 16.57 -16.73 -16.87
N LYS A 195 17.15 -16.04 -15.88
CA LYS A 195 17.04 -16.42 -14.47
C LYS A 195 15.59 -16.36 -13.96
N LEU A 196 14.84 -15.32 -14.32
CA LEU A 196 13.42 -15.21 -13.96
C LEU A 196 12.56 -16.33 -14.55
N VAL A 197 12.80 -16.71 -15.80
CA VAL A 197 12.06 -17.79 -16.47
C VAL A 197 12.31 -19.13 -15.80
N GLU A 198 13.54 -19.37 -15.33
CA GLU A 198 13.89 -20.57 -14.57
C GLU A 198 13.24 -20.57 -13.18
N LEU A 199 13.30 -19.44 -12.45
CA LEU A 199 12.76 -19.33 -11.09
C LEU A 199 11.23 -19.28 -11.04
N ASP A 200 10.57 -18.68 -12.03
CA ASP A 200 9.12 -18.50 -12.10
C ASP A 200 8.55 -18.84 -13.50
N PRO A 201 8.58 -20.12 -13.89
CA PRO A 201 8.19 -20.55 -15.24
C PRO A 201 6.71 -20.27 -15.55
N LEU A 202 5.85 -20.18 -14.53
CA LEU A 202 4.43 -19.86 -14.69
C LEU A 202 4.18 -18.46 -15.25
N ARG A 203 5.14 -17.54 -15.08
CA ARG A 203 5.06 -16.15 -15.59
C ARG A 203 6.00 -15.89 -16.76
N LYS A 204 6.59 -16.94 -17.36
CA LYS A 204 7.52 -16.82 -18.49
C LYS A 204 7.06 -15.87 -19.59
N GLU A 205 5.84 -16.06 -20.10
CA GLU A 205 5.34 -15.24 -21.22
C GLU A 205 5.25 -13.76 -20.84
N ARG A 206 4.87 -13.46 -19.59
CA ARG A 206 4.88 -12.08 -19.07
C ARG A 206 6.29 -11.48 -19.09
N TYR A 207 7.32 -12.23 -18.70
CA TYR A 207 8.70 -11.73 -18.71
C TYR A 207 9.23 -11.49 -20.13
N LEU A 208 8.87 -12.37 -21.06
CA LEU A 208 9.19 -12.19 -22.48
C LEU A 208 8.52 -10.94 -23.06
N ASP A 209 7.26 -10.68 -22.70
CA ASP A 209 6.55 -9.48 -23.15
C ASP A 209 7.17 -8.19 -22.59
N VAL A 210 7.63 -8.21 -21.32
CA VAL A 210 8.38 -7.09 -20.73
C VAL A 210 9.69 -6.85 -21.47
N ALA A 211 10.49 -7.89 -21.73
CA ALA A 211 11.76 -7.76 -22.44
C ALA A 211 11.59 -7.24 -23.89
N LYS A 212 10.46 -7.55 -24.53
CA LYS A 212 10.10 -7.03 -25.86
C LYS A 212 9.54 -5.60 -25.83
N GLY A 213 9.37 -5.00 -24.66
CA GLY A 213 8.74 -3.68 -24.49
C GLY A 213 7.24 -3.66 -24.79
N LEU A 214 6.59 -4.83 -24.83
CA LEU A 214 5.14 -4.96 -25.07
C LEU A 214 4.32 -4.61 -23.83
N VAL A 215 4.94 -4.66 -22.65
CA VAL A 215 4.36 -4.19 -21.39
C VAL A 215 4.96 -2.83 -21.08
N LYS A 216 4.20 -1.75 -21.34
CA LYS A 216 4.56 -0.41 -20.88
C LYS A 216 4.23 -0.28 -19.39
N VAL A 217 5.17 0.25 -18.63
CA VAL A 217 5.01 0.64 -17.22
C VAL A 217 4.35 2.01 -17.16
#